data_AF-A0A1W1VSD4-F1
#
_entry.id   AF-A0A1W1VSD4-F1
#
_cell.length_a   1.000
_cell.length_b   1.000
_cell.length_c   1.000
_cell.angle_alpha   90.00
_cell.angle_beta   90.00
_cell.angle_gamma   90.00
#
_symmetry.space_group_name_H-M   'P 1'
#
loop_
_entity.id
_entity.type
_entity.pdbx_description
1 polymer ?
#
loop_
_entity_poly.entity_id
_entity_poly.type
_entity_poly.pdbx_seq_one_letter_code
_entity_poly.pdbx_strand_id
1 'polypeptide(L)' 'MAGNEKKGVTDSLHIHLLERESADSVKVAHGLVLDFDTGGNLVSLDIDQASKRIDLSGLEADGLPVGRIMVTGPRL' A
#
# COMPACT_ATOMS: atom_id res chain seq x y z
N MET A 1 -26.83 -3.21 10.03
CA MET A 1 -25.93 -2.43 10.90
C MET A 1 -24.53 -2.55 10.31
N ALA A 2 -24.18 -1.68 9.37
CA ALA A 2 -22.81 -1.62 8.87
C ALA A 2 -22.02 -0.73 9.84
N GLY A 3 -21.14 -1.34 10.62
CA GLY A 3 -20.22 -0.62 11.49
C GLY A 3 -19.37 0.29 10.62
N ASN A 4 -19.53 1.59 10.84
CA ASN A 4 -18.70 2.60 10.21
C ASN A 4 -17.35 2.55 10.94
N GLU A 5 -16.49 1.60 10.58
CA GLU A 5 -15.13 1.53 11.09
C GLU A 5 -14.41 2.81 10.67
N LYS A 6 -14.19 3.68 11.65
CA LYS A 6 -13.24 4.79 11.53
C LYS A 6 -11.87 4.15 11.28
N LYS A 7 -11.46 4.05 10.01
CA LYS A 7 -10.09 3.69 9.63
C LYS A 7 -9.18 4.71 10.32
N GLY A 8 -8.59 4.32 11.46
CA GLY A 8 -7.70 5.19 12.23
C GLY A 8 -6.57 5.68 11.35
N VAL A 9 -5.96 6.82 11.67
CA VAL A 9 -4.71 7.22 11.03
C VAL A 9 -3.68 6.13 11.35
N THR A 10 -3.35 5.31 10.37
CA THR A 10 -2.32 4.30 10.49
C THR A 10 -1.00 4.87 9.98
N ASP A 11 0.08 4.67 10.71
CA ASP A 11 1.44 4.94 10.23
C ASP A 11 1.84 3.83 9.23
N SER A 12 1.10 3.75 8.13
CA SER A 12 1.26 2.70 7.13
C SER A 12 1.23 3.30 5.73
N LEU A 13 2.12 2.83 4.87
CA LEU A 13 2.09 3.13 3.45
C LEU A 13 1.50 1.93 2.72
N HIS A 14 0.39 2.15 2.02
CA HIS A 14 -0.23 1.16 1.16
C HIS A 14 -0.10 1.61 -0.29
N ILE A 15 0.46 0.76 -1.15
CA ILE A 15 0.53 0.97 -2.59
C ILE A 15 -0.30 -0.12 -3.25
N HIS A 16 -1.41 0.29 -3.87
CA HIS A 16 -2.27 -0.59 -4.65
C HIS A 16 -1.89 -0.49 -6.14
N LEU A 17 -1.56 -1.63 -6.76
CA LEU A 17 -0.99 -1.71 -8.11
C LEU A 17 -1.98 -2.27 -9.13
N LEU A 18 -2.72 -3.31 -8.77
CA LEU A 18 -3.73 -3.95 -9.62
C LEU A 18 -5.06 -4.04 -8.89
N GLU A 19 -6.15 -3.67 -9.55
CA GLU A 19 -7.51 -3.88 -9.02
C GLU A 19 -7.93 -5.35 -9.19
N ARG A 20 -7.39 -6.21 -8.31
CA ARG A 20 -7.62 -7.65 -8.26
C ARG A 20 -7.66 -8.13 -6.81
N GLU A 21 -8.28 -9.28 -6.58
CA GLU A 21 -8.23 -9.93 -5.27
C GLU A 21 -6.83 -10.52 -5.01
N SER A 22 -6.32 -10.31 -3.80
CA SER A 22 -5.14 -11.02 -3.30
C SER A 22 -5.52 -12.47 -2.96
N ALA A 23 -4.65 -13.40 -3.33
CA ALA A 23 -4.75 -14.82 -3.02
C ALA A 23 -3.62 -15.30 -2.09
N ASP A 24 -2.50 -14.59 -2.04
CA ASP A 24 -1.36 -14.90 -1.18
C ASP A 24 -0.64 -13.62 -0.72
N SER A 25 0.01 -13.68 0.44
CA SER A 25 0.73 -12.57 1.04
C SER A 25 2.10 -13.01 1.55
N VAL A 26 3.15 -12.34 1.10
CA VAL A 26 4.53 -12.64 1.48
C VAL A 26 5.10 -11.54 2.34
N LYS A 27 5.47 -11.89 3.58
CA LYS A 27 6.24 -10.99 4.45
C LYS A 27 7.73 -11.09 4.10
N VAL A 28 8.22 -10.13 3.33
CA VAL A 28 9.63 -10.12 2.87
C VAL A 28 10.58 -9.47 3.87
N ALA A 29 10.06 -8.64 4.78
CA ALA A 29 10.81 -8.08 5.90
C ALA A 29 9.87 -7.69 7.06
N HIS A 30 10.45 -7.28 8.20
CA HIS A 30 9.64 -6.78 9.31
C HIS A 30 8.85 -5.54 8.90
N GLY A 31 7.52 -5.65 8.94
CA GLY A 31 6.61 -4.57 8.56
C GLY A 31 6.55 -4.29 7.06
N LEU A 32 6.98 -5.22 6.19
CA LEU A 32 6.83 -5.11 4.73
C LEU A 32 6.17 -6.39 4.19
N VAL A 33 5.04 -6.23 3.52
CA VAL A 33 4.22 -7.30 2.94
C VAL A 33 3.96 -7.02 1.47
N LEU A 34 4.02 -8.07 0.65
CA LEU A 34 3.68 -8.08 -0.76
C LEU A 34 2.48 -9.02 -0.97
N ASP A 35 1.47 -8.58 -1.70
CA ASP A 35 0.28 -9.38 -1.98
C ASP A 35 0.25 -9.80 -3.45
N PHE A 36 -0.11 -11.05 -3.71
CA PHE A 36 -0.13 -11.63 -5.05
C PHE A 36 -1.51 -12.20 -5.39
N ASP A 37 -1.91 -12.06 -6.66
CA ASP A 37 -3.09 -12.76 -7.18
C ASP A 37 -2.81 -14.24 -7.44
N THR A 38 -3.85 -15.00 -7.81
CA THR A 38 -3.74 -16.43 -8.14
C THR A 38 -2.81 -16.74 -9.32
N GLY A 39 -2.50 -15.74 -10.15
CA GLY A 39 -1.55 -15.84 -11.25
C GLY A 39 -0.12 -15.46 -10.88
N GLY A 40 0.14 -15.09 -9.61
CA GLY A 40 1.44 -14.64 -9.13
C GLY A 40 1.78 -13.20 -9.50
N ASN A 41 0.82 -12.39 -9.91
CA ASN A 41 1.04 -10.96 -10.17
C ASN A 41 0.98 -10.16 -8.87
N LEU A 42 1.87 -9.20 -8.69
CA LEU A 42 1.85 -8.31 -7.52
C LEU A 42 0.62 -7.39 -7.59
N VAL A 43 -0.21 -7.44 -6.56
CA VAL A 43 -1.47 -6.70 -6.43
C VAL A 43 -1.28 -5.45 -5.57
N SER A 44 -0.63 -5.61 -4.41
CA SER A 44 -0.38 -4.52 -3.46
C SER A 44 0.92 -4.71 -2.69
N LEU A 45 1.37 -3.62 -2.09
CA LEU A 45 2.49 -3.55 -1.16
C LEU A 45 2.07 -2.76 0.07
N ASP A 46 2.42 -3.30 1.24
CA ASP A 46 2.13 -2.69 2.54
C ASP A 46 3.39 -2.53 3.37
N ILE A 47 3.60 -1.31 3.90
CA ILE A 47 4.63 -1.01 4.88
C ILE A 47 3.95 -0.53 6.16
N ASP A 48 4.10 -1.30 7.25
CA ASP A 48 3.68 -0.90 8.59
C ASP A 48 4.78 -0.11 9.32
N GLN A 49 4.38 0.82 10.17
CA GLN A 49 5.26 1.81 10.80
C GLN A 49 6.14 2.53 9.77
N ALA A 50 5.53 2.96 8.66
CA ALA A 50 6.25 3.46 7.49
C ALA A 50 7.15 4.65 7.83
N SER A 51 6.70 5.57 8.68
CA SER A 51 7.49 6.72 9.15
C SER A 51 8.79 6.33 9.87
N LYS A 52 8.90 5.10 10.37
CA LYS A 52 10.08 4.58 11.06
C LYS A 52 11.00 3.74 10.17
N ARG A 53 10.54 3.38 8.97
CA ARG A 53 11.23 2.43 8.08
C ARG A 53 11.76 3.08 6.82
N ILE A 54 11.08 4.10 6.33
CA ILE A 54 11.40 4.77 5.07
C ILE A 54 11.31 6.28 5.24
N ASP A 55 12.10 7.01 4.45
CA ASP A 55 12.01 8.46 4.37
C ASP A 55 10.78 8.82 3.54
N LEU A 56 9.74 9.31 4.21
CA LEU A 56 8.50 9.77 3.58
C LEU A 56 8.49 11.27 3.30
N SER A 57 9.65 11.96 3.35
CA SER A 57 9.76 13.37 2.97
C SER A 57 9.55 13.60 1.47
N GLY A 58 9.67 12.54 0.66
CA GLY A 58 9.37 12.55 -0.78
C GLY A 58 8.97 11.18 -1.30
N LEU A 59 8.22 11.17 -2.40
CA LEU A 59 7.94 9.98 -3.21
C LEU A 59 8.50 10.24 -4.61
N GLU A 60 9.50 9.47 -5.00
CA GLU A 60 10.14 9.58 -6.31
C GLU A 60 9.87 8.31 -7.14
N ALA A 61 9.55 8.50 -8.41
CA ALA A 61 9.40 7.42 -9.38
C ALA A 61 9.94 7.90 -10.74
N ASP A 62 10.88 7.15 -11.32
CA ASP A 62 11.41 7.40 -12.65
C ASP A 62 10.82 6.40 -13.66
N GLY A 63 10.49 6.88 -14.85
CA GLY A 63 9.94 6.06 -15.93
C GLY A 63 8.55 5.47 -15.67
N LEU A 64 7.80 5.97 -14.67
CA LEU A 64 6.49 5.43 -14.30
C LEU A 64 5.44 5.72 -15.40
N PRO A 65 4.88 4.69 -16.09
CA PRO A 65 3.94 4.91 -17.18
C PRO A 65 2.51 5.12 -16.65
N VAL A 66 2.27 6.25 -15.96
CA VAL A 66 0.98 6.56 -15.35
C VAL A 66 0.09 7.40 -16.24
N GLY A 67 -1.18 7.00 -16.36
CA GLY A 67 -2.24 7.86 -16.91
C GLY A 67 -2.78 8.87 -15.88
N ARG A 68 -2.75 8.54 -14.58
CA ARG A 68 -3.21 9.39 -13.48
C ARG A 68 -2.45 9.05 -12.20
N ILE A 69 -2.12 10.07 -11.41
CA ILE A 69 -1.58 9.94 -10.05
C ILE A 69 -2.65 10.44 -9.06
N MET A 70 -2.94 9.67 -8.02
CA MET A 70 -3.80 10.09 -6.91
C MET A 70 -3.06 9.86 -5.59
N VAL A 71 -2.83 10.95 -4.84
CA VAL A 71 -2.24 10.90 -3.50
C VAL A 71 -3.31 11.31 -2.51
N THR A 72 -3.68 10.40 -1.61
CA THR A 72 -4.67 10.67 -0.56
C THR A 72 -3.99 10.81 0.78
N GLY A 73 -4.08 12.00 1.38
CA GLY A 73 -3.66 12.22 2.76
C GLY A 73 -4.72 11.76 3.77
N PRO A 74 -4.37 11.74 5.08
CA PRO A 74 -5.36 11.54 6.13
C PRO A 74 -6.49 12.58 6.01
N ARG A 75 -7.75 12.14 6.14
CA ARG A 75 -8.89 13.05 6.32
C ARG A 75 -8.84 13.56 7.76
N LEU A 76 -8.54 14.85 7.93
CA LEU A 76 -8.68 15.57 9.21
C LEU A 76 -10.16 15.64 9.63
#